data_AF-D8M4W9-F1
#
_entry.id   AF-D8M4W9-F1
#
_cell.length_a   1.000
_cell.length_b   1.000
_cell.length_c   1.000
_cell.angle_alpha   90.00
_cell.angle_beta   90.00
_cell.angle_gamma   90.00
#
_symmetry.space_group_name_H-M   'P 1'
#
loop_
_entity.id
_entity.type
_entity.pdbx_description
1 polymer ?
#
loop_
_entity_poly.entity_id
_entity_poly.type
_entity_poly.pdbx_seq_one_letter_code
_entity_poly.pdbx_strand_id
1 'polypeptide(L)'
;MSCRYFCSFVDSGDAIPDIQNMVLDHSEVSERAFFIWKRYGNPDARANYYLAEKEIRMEVRLKEVFRLLDSNDRGECSFRQLLEFGDFIGVEWTLLYLREAFNVFDATEESIINLFQFLRFTVNELNGLDIQLFNYMVEGFIIYTGFDYRLREEIQNCFTSMPSYKLCTVSISDFLYLAEYLAPEKDRSYHLHVLSVIDSTRDGYISRYEFITLLALLLPNSITVSELMRRMQMYLNK
;
A
#
# COMPACT_ATOMS: atom_id res chain seq x y z
N MET A 1 10.33 27.25 9.57
CA MET A 1 8.98 27.55 9.03
C MET A 1 8.25 26.23 8.92
N SER A 2 7.28 26.04 9.81
CA SER A 2 6.55 24.79 10.04
C SER A 2 5.34 24.77 9.10
N CYS A 3 5.28 23.78 8.21
CA CYS A 3 4.13 23.57 7.35
C CYS A 3 2.99 22.98 8.20
N ARG A 4 2.17 23.86 8.76
CA ARG A 4 0.86 23.54 9.32
C ARG A 4 -0.17 23.60 8.20
N TYR A 5 -0.27 22.52 7.43
CA TYR A 5 -1.52 22.20 6.76
C TYR A 5 -2.02 20.90 7.36
N PHE A 6 -2.84 21.10 8.39
CA PHE A 6 -3.83 20.14 8.85
C PHE A 6 -4.54 19.56 7.61
N CYS A 7 -4.22 18.31 7.25
CA CYS A 7 -5.22 17.48 6.61
C CYS A 7 -6.37 17.37 7.60
N SER A 8 -7.49 17.97 7.22
CA SER A 8 -8.80 17.68 7.78
C SER A 8 -9.17 16.24 7.40
N PHE A 9 -8.52 15.26 8.03
CA PHE A 9 -9.10 13.93 8.19
C PHE A 9 -10.11 14.04 9.34
N VAL A 10 -11.33 14.40 8.95
CA VAL A 10 -12.49 14.52 9.82
C VAL A 10 -12.80 13.17 10.44
N ASP A 11 -12.81 13.12 11.78
CA ASP A 11 -13.66 12.36 12.69
C ASP A 11 -14.63 11.28 12.13
N SER A 12 -14.11 10.31 11.38
CA SER A 12 -14.72 8.99 11.18
C SER A 12 -13.59 7.94 11.10
N GLY A 13 -12.88 7.76 12.21
CA GLY A 13 -11.76 6.83 12.29
C GLY A 13 -12.16 5.41 11.91
N ASP A 14 -11.32 4.77 11.07
CA ASP A 14 -11.19 3.32 10.84
C ASP A 14 -11.75 2.71 9.54
N ALA A 15 -12.44 3.46 8.67
CA ALA A 15 -12.98 2.87 7.44
C ALA A 15 -12.07 3.11 6.23
N ILE A 16 -11.41 2.05 5.76
CA ILE A 16 -10.69 2.05 4.47
C ILE A 16 -11.68 2.43 3.35
N PRO A 17 -11.34 3.35 2.43
CA PRO A 17 -12.25 3.80 1.38
C PRO A 17 -12.81 2.65 0.54
N ASP A 18 -14.13 2.56 0.36
CA ASP A 18 -14.73 1.52 -0.49
C ASP A 18 -14.58 1.85 -1.98
N ILE A 19 -13.46 1.43 -2.56
CA ILE A 19 -13.22 1.61 -3.99
C ILE A 19 -13.91 0.56 -4.86
N GLN A 20 -14.41 -0.53 -4.28
CA GLN A 20 -15.01 -1.63 -5.04
C GLN A 20 -16.43 -1.28 -5.47
N ASN A 21 -17.17 -0.57 -4.63
CA ASN A 21 -18.54 -0.13 -4.92
C ASN A 21 -18.63 1.35 -5.36
N MET A 22 -17.49 2.01 -5.56
CA MET A 22 -17.45 3.37 -6.13
C MET A 22 -18.24 3.41 -7.46
N VAL A 23 -19.12 4.40 -7.59
CA VAL A 23 -19.89 4.62 -8.83
C VAL A 23 -18.95 5.21 -9.87
N LEU A 24 -18.89 4.58 -11.05
CA LEU A 24 -18.05 5.01 -12.17
C LEU A 24 -18.92 5.57 -13.30
N ASP A 25 -18.37 6.51 -14.05
CA ASP A 25 -19.00 6.98 -15.29
C ASP A 25 -18.84 5.91 -16.38
N HIS A 26 -19.96 5.36 -16.84
CA HIS A 26 -19.99 4.36 -17.91
C HIS A 26 -19.33 4.84 -19.22
N SER A 27 -19.37 6.14 -19.51
CA SER A 27 -18.71 6.71 -20.70
C SER A 27 -17.19 6.61 -20.57
N GLU A 28 -16.65 6.99 -19.41
CA GLU A 28 -15.21 6.91 -19.11
C GLU A 28 -14.71 5.46 -19.14
N VAL A 29 -15.48 4.54 -18.53
CA VAL A 29 -15.16 3.10 -18.55
C VAL A 29 -15.16 2.56 -19.97
N SER A 30 -16.15 2.92 -20.79
CA SER A 30 -16.25 2.45 -22.17
C SER A 30 -15.10 2.95 -23.05
N GLU A 31 -14.71 4.22 -22.88
CA GLU A 31 -13.55 4.79 -23.55
C GLU A 31 -12.26 4.07 -23.13
N ARG A 32 -12.07 3.85 -21.82
CA ARG A 32 -10.91 3.12 -21.31
C ARG A 32 -10.86 1.69 -21.83
N ALA A 33 -11.99 0.99 -21.86
CA ALA A 33 -12.09 -0.36 -22.39
C ALA A 33 -11.70 -0.45 -23.87
N PHE A 34 -12.05 0.56 -24.66
CA PHE A 34 -11.62 0.67 -26.05
C PHE A 34 -10.09 0.82 -26.17
N PHE A 35 -9.47 1.64 -25.33
CA PHE A 35 -8.00 1.78 -25.31
C PHE A 35 -7.29 0.49 -24.88
N ILE A 36 -7.83 -0.23 -23.89
CA ILE A 36 -7.34 -1.55 -23.47
C ILE A 36 -7.41 -2.54 -24.63
N TRP A 37 -8.55 -2.63 -25.32
CA TRP A 37 -8.69 -3.47 -26.51
C TRP A 37 -7.65 -3.12 -27.57
N LYS A 38 -7.49 -1.82 -27.88
CA LYS A 38 -6.52 -1.36 -28.87
C LYS A 38 -5.08 -1.71 -28.48
N ARG A 39 -4.76 -1.74 -27.18
CA ARG A 39 -3.43 -2.04 -26.65
C ARG A 39 -3.11 -3.53 -26.63
N TYR A 40 -4.02 -4.36 -26.15
CA TYR A 40 -3.79 -5.78 -25.90
C TYR A 40 -4.43 -6.71 -26.93
N GLY A 41 -5.33 -6.19 -27.78
CA GLY A 41 -6.02 -6.97 -28.80
C GLY A 41 -7.02 -8.00 -28.27
N ASN A 42 -7.41 -7.93 -27.00
CA ASN A 42 -8.31 -8.91 -26.40
C ASN A 42 -9.73 -8.81 -26.99
N PRO A 43 -10.25 -9.82 -27.71
CA PRO A 43 -11.55 -9.75 -28.37
C PRO A 43 -12.74 -9.74 -27.41
N ASP A 44 -12.56 -10.08 -26.14
CA ASP A 44 -13.63 -10.06 -25.14
C ASP A 44 -13.90 -8.64 -24.63
N ALA A 45 -14.91 -7.99 -25.22
CA ALA A 45 -15.34 -6.65 -24.83
C ALA A 45 -15.79 -6.55 -23.37
N ARG A 46 -16.36 -7.63 -22.80
CA ARG A 46 -16.82 -7.63 -21.41
C ARG A 46 -15.63 -7.70 -20.46
N ALA A 47 -14.63 -8.54 -20.78
CA ALA A 47 -13.38 -8.57 -20.02
C ALA A 47 -12.66 -7.22 -20.04
N ASN A 48 -12.59 -6.57 -21.21
CA ASN A 48 -11.98 -5.23 -21.33
C ASN A 48 -12.73 -4.18 -20.51
N TYR A 49 -14.05 -4.26 -20.46
CA TYR A 49 -14.88 -3.36 -19.65
C TYR A 49 -14.59 -3.51 -18.16
N TYR A 50 -14.57 -4.74 -17.62
CA TYR A 50 -14.25 -4.95 -16.20
C TYR A 50 -12.80 -4.60 -15.86
N LEU A 51 -11.87 -4.83 -16.78
CA LEU A 51 -10.48 -4.40 -16.59
C LEU A 51 -10.40 -2.86 -16.53
N ALA A 52 -11.13 -2.16 -17.41
CA ALA A 52 -11.23 -0.70 -17.37
C ALA A 52 -11.80 -0.18 -16.05
N GLU A 53 -12.87 -0.79 -15.53
CA GLU A 53 -13.42 -0.41 -14.21
C GLU A 53 -12.38 -0.57 -13.11
N LYS A 54 -11.64 -1.67 -13.13
CA LYS A 54 -10.57 -1.93 -12.16
C LYS A 54 -9.45 -0.90 -12.26
N GLU A 55 -8.94 -0.62 -13.46
CA GLU A 55 -7.90 0.39 -13.67
C GLU A 55 -8.33 1.77 -13.16
N ILE A 56 -9.56 2.20 -13.47
CA ILE A 56 -10.10 3.49 -13.03
C ILE A 56 -10.20 3.57 -11.51
N ARG A 57 -10.67 2.51 -10.84
CA ARG A 57 -10.74 2.45 -9.37
C ARG A 57 -9.35 2.51 -8.73
N MET A 58 -8.38 1.81 -9.32
CA MET A 58 -6.99 1.83 -8.84
C MET A 58 -6.35 3.22 -9.00
N GLU A 59 -6.60 3.90 -10.13
CA GLU A 59 -6.05 5.23 -10.38
C GLU A 59 -6.39 6.25 -9.30
N VAL A 60 -7.59 6.18 -8.72
CA VAL A 60 -8.02 7.10 -7.65
C VAL A 60 -7.06 7.02 -6.47
N ARG A 61 -6.77 5.80 -6.01
CA ARG A 61 -5.89 5.55 -4.87
C ARG A 61 -4.42 5.81 -5.23
N LEU A 62 -4.00 5.45 -6.44
CA LEU A 62 -2.65 5.72 -6.92
C LEU A 62 -2.37 7.23 -7.07
N LYS A 63 -3.38 8.05 -7.37
CA LYS A 63 -3.23 9.51 -7.34
C LYS A 63 -2.95 10.04 -5.93
N GLU A 64 -3.49 9.43 -4.89
CA GLU A 64 -3.18 9.77 -3.50
C GLU A 64 -1.74 9.37 -3.14
N VAL A 65 -1.34 8.14 -3.51
CA VAL A 65 0.05 7.68 -3.37
C VAL A 65 1.01 8.66 -4.05
N PHE A 66 0.72 9.04 -5.30
CA PHE A 66 1.57 9.96 -6.05
C PHE A 66 1.73 11.31 -5.35
N ARG A 67 0.67 11.86 -4.74
CA ARG A 67 0.77 13.10 -3.96
C ARG A 67 1.70 12.98 -2.75
N LEU A 68 1.72 11.80 -2.11
CA LEU A 68 2.64 11.55 -1.00
C LEU A 68 4.09 11.41 -1.48
N LEU A 69 4.29 10.83 -2.66
CA LEU A 69 5.61 10.73 -3.28
C LEU A 69 6.08 12.08 -3.84
N ASP A 70 5.19 12.94 -4.31
CA ASP A 70 5.45 14.31 -4.74
C ASP A 70 5.65 15.25 -3.54
N SER A 71 6.67 14.97 -2.73
CA SER A 71 6.94 15.67 -1.47
C SER A 71 7.23 17.17 -1.64
N ASN A 72 7.44 17.64 -2.87
CA ASN A 72 7.77 19.03 -3.20
C ASN A 72 6.63 19.75 -3.95
N ASP A 73 5.46 19.11 -4.12
CA ASP A 73 4.30 19.64 -4.86
C ASP A 73 4.63 20.14 -6.28
N ARG A 74 5.54 19.45 -6.99
CA ARG A 74 5.97 19.83 -8.35
C ARG A 74 5.24 19.06 -9.45
N GLY A 75 4.33 18.16 -9.09
CA GLY A 75 3.65 17.25 -10.01
C GLY A 75 4.54 16.08 -10.44
N GLU A 76 5.58 15.77 -9.67
CA GLU A 76 6.61 14.82 -10.05
C GLU A 76 7.16 14.04 -8.83
N CYS A 77 7.53 12.78 -9.03
CA CYS A 77 8.27 12.00 -8.04
C CYS A 77 9.55 11.41 -8.65
N SER A 78 10.49 11.00 -7.80
CA SER A 78 11.73 10.36 -8.24
C SER A 78 11.57 8.85 -8.45
N PHE A 79 12.44 8.25 -9.26
CA PHE A 79 12.52 6.78 -9.38
C PHE A 79 12.74 6.11 -8.02
N ARG A 80 13.57 6.69 -7.13
CA ARG A 80 13.76 6.18 -5.76
C ARG A 80 12.45 6.11 -4.98
N GLN A 81 11.67 7.18 -5.02
CA GLN A 81 10.38 7.23 -4.32
C GLN A 81 9.38 6.21 -4.89
N LEU A 82 9.42 5.97 -6.20
CA LEU A 82 8.68 4.87 -6.80
C LEU A 82 9.19 3.53 -6.23
N LEU A 83 10.50 3.24 -6.28
CA LEU A 83 11.05 2.00 -5.71
C LEU A 83 10.66 1.78 -4.24
N GLU A 84 10.72 2.83 -3.41
CA GLU A 84 10.29 2.75 -2.00
C GLU A 84 8.81 2.38 -1.83
N PHE A 85 7.94 2.87 -2.71
CA PHE A 85 6.54 2.46 -2.75
C PHE A 85 6.39 1.00 -3.18
N GLY A 86 7.10 0.57 -4.23
CA GLY A 86 7.12 -0.82 -4.71
C GLY A 86 7.59 -1.79 -3.63
N ASP A 87 8.71 -1.47 -2.98
CA ASP A 87 9.25 -2.21 -1.84
C ASP A 87 8.21 -2.33 -0.73
N PHE A 88 7.50 -1.25 -0.37
CA PHE A 88 6.49 -1.31 0.68
C PHE A 88 5.35 -2.29 0.35
N ILE A 89 4.85 -2.26 -0.88
CA ILE A 89 3.74 -3.12 -1.30
C ILE A 89 4.19 -4.53 -1.70
N GLY A 90 5.47 -4.86 -1.55
CA GLY A 90 6.03 -6.17 -1.88
C GLY A 90 6.14 -6.42 -3.39
N VAL A 91 6.22 -5.37 -4.20
CA VAL A 91 6.40 -5.48 -5.64
C VAL A 91 7.82 -5.07 -6.02
N GLU A 92 8.60 -6.05 -6.45
CA GLU A 92 9.99 -5.84 -6.84
C GLU A 92 10.09 -5.20 -8.22
N TRP A 93 10.36 -3.90 -8.26
CA TRP A 93 10.68 -3.18 -9.48
C TRP A 93 12.19 -3.07 -9.64
N THR A 94 12.73 -3.55 -10.75
CA THR A 94 14.13 -3.26 -11.07
C THR A 94 14.24 -1.92 -11.80
N LEU A 95 15.31 -1.15 -11.54
CA LEU A 95 15.60 0.06 -12.30
C LEU A 95 15.65 -0.19 -13.81
N LEU A 96 16.18 -1.34 -14.23
CA LEU A 96 16.23 -1.73 -15.64
C LEU A 96 14.82 -1.89 -16.23
N TYR A 97 13.94 -2.60 -15.53
CA TYR A 97 12.56 -2.79 -15.97
C TYR A 97 11.79 -1.47 -16.06
N LEU A 98 11.95 -0.60 -15.07
CA LEU A 98 11.35 0.74 -15.09
C LEU A 98 11.88 1.60 -16.25
N ARG A 99 13.17 1.50 -16.57
CA ARG A 99 13.77 2.19 -17.73
C ARG A 99 13.15 1.74 -19.03
N GLU A 100 12.98 0.43 -19.21
CA GLU A 100 12.31 -0.13 -20.39
C GLU A 100 10.84 0.32 -20.47
N ALA A 101 10.13 0.31 -19.33
CA ALA A 101 8.72 0.70 -19.28
C ALA A 101 8.51 2.20 -19.61
N PHE A 102 9.46 3.07 -19.21
CA PHE A 102 9.39 4.51 -19.43
C PHE A 102 10.24 5.05 -20.58
N ASN A 103 11.02 4.20 -21.26
CA ASN A 103 11.98 4.59 -22.32
C ASN A 103 12.93 5.73 -21.89
N VAL A 104 13.47 5.67 -20.67
CA VAL A 104 14.35 6.71 -20.12
C VAL A 104 15.81 6.22 -20.17
N PHE A 105 16.51 6.55 -21.26
CA PHE A 105 17.81 5.95 -21.60
C PHE A 105 19.01 6.36 -20.69
N ASP A 106 18.82 7.25 -19.72
CA ASP A 106 19.83 7.63 -18.71
C ASP A 106 19.23 7.75 -17.29
N ALA A 107 18.18 6.96 -16.99
CA ALA A 107 17.49 7.10 -15.71
C ALA A 107 18.36 6.66 -14.52
N THR A 108 18.59 7.57 -13.58
CA THR A 108 19.08 7.31 -12.23
C THR A 108 17.92 7.22 -11.23
N GLU A 109 18.20 6.85 -9.98
CA GLU A 109 17.22 6.92 -8.88
C GLU A 109 16.63 8.32 -8.67
N GLU A 110 17.34 9.37 -9.08
CA GLU A 110 16.89 10.77 -9.01
C GLU A 110 16.15 11.22 -10.28
N SER A 111 15.92 10.32 -11.23
CA SER A 111 15.16 10.65 -12.44
C SER A 111 13.71 10.95 -12.10
N ILE A 112 13.13 11.87 -12.86
CA ILE A 112 11.82 12.44 -12.59
C ILE A 112 10.75 11.63 -13.33
N ILE A 113 9.68 11.30 -12.60
CA ILE A 113 8.49 10.58 -13.08
C ILE A 113 7.29 11.48 -12.86
N ASN A 114 6.56 11.81 -13.93
CA ASN A 114 5.30 12.54 -13.81
C ASN A 114 4.13 11.60 -13.49
N LEU A 115 3.00 12.17 -13.08
CA LEU A 115 1.79 11.41 -12.73
C LEU A 115 1.33 10.45 -13.84
N PHE A 116 1.40 10.88 -15.11
CA PHE A 116 0.97 10.04 -16.22
C PHE A 116 1.84 8.79 -16.38
N GLN A 117 3.17 8.95 -16.29
CA GLN A 117 4.11 7.83 -16.29
C GLN A 117 3.85 6.92 -15.07
N PHE A 118 3.75 7.50 -13.88
CA PHE A 118 3.47 6.75 -12.65
C PHE A 118 2.22 5.89 -12.77
N LEU A 119 1.07 6.48 -13.14
CA LEU A 119 -0.20 5.76 -13.27
C LEU A 119 -0.12 4.70 -14.35
N ARG A 120 0.45 5.02 -15.51
CA ARG A 120 0.58 4.06 -16.61
C ARG A 120 1.35 2.82 -16.16
N PHE A 121 2.43 2.97 -15.39
CA PHE A 121 3.22 1.83 -14.93
C PHE A 121 2.52 1.08 -13.79
N THR A 122 2.21 1.77 -12.70
CA THR A 122 1.67 1.16 -11.48
C THR A 122 0.34 0.46 -11.72
N VAL A 123 -0.55 1.03 -12.55
CA VAL A 123 -1.80 0.36 -12.92
C VAL A 123 -1.53 -0.93 -13.68
N ASN A 124 -0.60 -0.94 -14.64
CA ASN A 124 -0.31 -2.17 -15.40
C ASN A 124 0.28 -3.26 -14.51
N GLU A 125 1.20 -2.92 -13.61
CA GLU A 125 1.86 -3.92 -12.75
C GLU A 125 0.92 -4.45 -11.67
N LEU A 126 0.10 -3.58 -11.09
CA LEU A 126 -0.77 -3.93 -9.97
C LEU A 126 -2.13 -4.46 -10.44
N ASN A 127 -2.44 -4.47 -11.74
CA ASN A 127 -3.71 -4.97 -12.25
C ASN A 127 -3.92 -6.47 -11.99
N GLY A 128 -2.88 -7.22 -11.65
CA GLY A 128 -2.96 -8.62 -11.24
C GLY A 128 -3.49 -8.81 -9.83
N LEU A 129 -3.37 -7.80 -8.96
CA LEU A 129 -3.78 -7.88 -7.56
C LEU A 129 -5.30 -7.83 -7.41
N ASP A 130 -5.84 -8.55 -6.42
CA ASP A 130 -7.23 -8.32 -6.02
C ASP A 130 -7.44 -6.86 -5.62
N ILE A 131 -8.59 -6.28 -5.96
CA ILE A 131 -8.85 -4.86 -5.74
C ILE A 131 -8.93 -4.50 -4.25
N GLN A 132 -9.41 -5.41 -3.40
CA GLN A 132 -9.43 -5.20 -1.96
C GLN A 132 -8.02 -5.27 -1.40
N LEU A 133 -7.24 -6.29 -1.78
CA LEU A 133 -5.83 -6.38 -1.40
C LEU A 133 -5.07 -5.10 -1.79
N PHE A 134 -5.19 -4.67 -3.04
CA PHE A 134 -4.59 -3.41 -3.52
C PHE A 134 -4.99 -2.23 -2.63
N ASN A 135 -6.28 -2.09 -2.31
CA ASN A 135 -6.76 -0.96 -1.53
C ASN A 135 -6.20 -0.95 -0.11
N TYR A 136 -6.12 -2.12 0.53
CA TYR A 136 -5.57 -2.28 1.87
C TYR A 136 -4.07 -2.02 1.90
N MET A 137 -3.31 -2.52 0.91
CA MET A 137 -1.88 -2.24 0.79
C MET A 137 -1.60 -0.75 0.60
N VAL A 138 -2.39 -0.08 -0.24
CA VAL A 138 -2.27 1.37 -0.46
C VAL A 138 -2.67 2.16 0.78
N GLU A 139 -3.74 1.78 1.47
CA GLU A 139 -4.13 2.43 2.73
C GLU A 139 -3.04 2.27 3.80
N GLY A 140 -2.47 1.08 3.93
CA GLY A 140 -1.34 0.84 4.83
C GLY A 140 -0.13 1.72 4.47
N PHE A 141 0.16 1.92 3.19
CA PHE A 141 1.23 2.82 2.75
C PHE A 141 0.94 4.29 3.12
N ILE A 142 -0.29 4.76 2.92
CA ILE A 142 -0.71 6.12 3.25
C ILE A 142 -0.56 6.36 4.76
N ILE A 143 -1.02 5.43 5.60
CA ILE A 143 -0.90 5.55 7.05
C ILE A 143 0.59 5.50 7.46
N TYR A 144 1.33 4.52 6.93
CA TYR A 144 2.74 4.33 7.25
C TYR A 144 3.60 5.55 6.90
N THR A 145 3.34 6.21 5.76
CA THR A 145 4.05 7.45 5.38
C THR A 145 3.70 8.64 6.28
N GLY A 146 2.51 8.63 6.89
CA GLY A 146 2.12 9.59 7.93
C GLY A 146 2.87 9.42 9.26
N PHE A 147 3.47 8.25 9.51
CA PHE A 147 4.27 8.02 10.70
C PHE A 147 5.62 8.73 10.65
N ASP A 148 6.02 9.27 11.81
CA ASP A 148 7.36 9.83 11.96
C ASP A 148 8.45 8.76 11.74
N TYR A 149 9.66 9.20 11.44
CA TYR A 149 10.76 8.28 11.08
C TYR A 149 11.11 7.29 12.19
N ARG A 150 10.98 7.69 13.46
CA ARG A 150 11.30 6.82 14.62
C ARG A 150 10.25 5.75 14.78
N LEU A 151 8.97 6.12 14.60
CA LEU A 151 7.88 5.16 14.66
C LEU A 151 8.00 4.12 13.54
N ARG A 152 8.36 4.54 12.32
CA ARG A 152 8.64 3.63 11.20
C ARG A 152 9.81 2.69 11.49
N GLU A 153 10.89 3.19 12.09
CA GLU A 153 12.03 2.38 12.52
C GLU A 153 11.62 1.34 13.59
N GLU A 154 10.85 1.75 14.60
CA GLU A 154 10.37 0.82 15.63
C GLU A 154 9.41 -0.23 15.08
N ILE A 155 8.55 0.10 14.12
CA ILE A 155 7.70 -0.88 13.43
C ILE A 155 8.56 -1.94 12.72
N GLN A 156 9.67 -1.53 12.09
CA GLN A 156 10.61 -2.49 11.51
C GLN A 156 11.32 -3.32 12.58
N ASN A 157 11.67 -2.73 13.73
CA ASN A 157 12.25 -3.45 14.85
C ASN A 157 11.27 -4.46 15.46
N CYS A 158 9.96 -4.18 15.42
CA CYS A 158 8.93 -5.13 15.86
C CYS A 158 8.98 -6.41 15.01
N PHE A 159 9.16 -6.26 13.69
CA PHE A 159 9.29 -7.41 12.78
C PHE A 159 10.56 -8.22 13.07
N THR A 160 11.71 -7.57 13.23
CA THR A 160 12.99 -8.26 13.47
C THR A 160 13.06 -8.92 14.85
N SER A 161 12.27 -8.43 15.81
CA SER A 161 12.16 -9.01 17.16
C SER A 161 11.26 -10.25 17.22
N MET A 162 10.52 -10.56 16.15
CA MET A 162 9.66 -11.73 16.13
C MET A 162 10.44 -13.04 15.97
N PRO A 163 10.01 -14.12 16.64
CA PRO A 163 10.55 -15.45 16.40
C PRO A 163 10.20 -15.90 14.97
N SER A 164 11.10 -15.65 14.01
CA SER A 164 10.92 -16.03 12.61
C SER A 164 11.12 -17.54 12.42
N TYR A 165 10.09 -18.23 11.92
CA TYR A 165 10.11 -19.69 11.71
C TYR A 165 10.82 -20.10 10.41
N LYS A 166 10.77 -19.29 9.34
CA LYS A 166 11.43 -19.51 8.04
C LYS A 166 11.70 -18.18 7.32
N LEU A 167 12.88 -18.01 6.72
CA LEU A 167 13.16 -17.02 5.65
C LEU A 167 12.54 -15.61 5.87
N CYS A 168 12.74 -14.98 7.02
CA CYS A 168 12.21 -13.64 7.31
C CYS A 168 10.68 -13.56 7.19
N THR A 169 9.96 -14.45 7.89
CA THR A 169 8.49 -14.44 7.98
C THR A 169 8.03 -14.67 9.42
N VAL A 170 6.82 -14.19 9.74
CA VAL A 170 6.18 -14.34 11.06
C VAL A 170 4.96 -15.25 10.90
N SER A 171 4.72 -16.19 11.82
CA SER A 171 3.50 -17.01 11.73
C SER A 171 2.26 -16.15 12.01
N ILE A 172 1.13 -16.48 11.38
CA ILE A 172 -0.15 -15.79 11.64
C ILE A 172 -0.50 -15.79 13.13
N SER A 173 -0.27 -16.92 13.82
CA SER A 173 -0.57 -17.06 15.24
C SER A 173 0.25 -16.08 16.09
N ASP A 174 1.54 -15.95 15.80
CA ASP A 174 2.43 -15.04 16.53
C ASP A 174 2.05 -13.58 16.27
N PHE A 175 1.69 -13.25 15.03
CA PHE A 175 1.22 -11.91 14.68
C PHE A 175 -0.11 -11.56 15.34
N LEU A 176 -1.10 -12.44 15.30
CA LEU A 176 -2.40 -12.17 15.95
C LEU A 176 -2.21 -11.97 17.46
N TYR A 177 -1.33 -12.74 18.07
CA TYR A 177 -0.99 -12.55 19.48
C TYR A 177 -0.26 -11.23 19.74
N LEU A 178 0.59 -10.76 18.82
CA LEU A 178 1.18 -9.42 18.90
C LEU A 178 0.11 -8.33 18.77
N ALA A 179 -0.77 -8.44 17.78
CA ALA A 179 -1.79 -7.46 17.46
C ALA A 179 -2.70 -7.17 18.66
N GLU A 180 -3.08 -8.20 19.43
CA GLU A 180 -3.85 -8.04 20.67
C GLU A 180 -3.16 -7.14 21.72
N TYR A 181 -1.83 -7.00 21.67
CA TYR A 181 -1.04 -6.15 22.58
C TYR A 181 -0.74 -4.78 21.99
N LEU A 182 -0.51 -4.71 20.69
CA LEU A 182 -0.19 -3.46 20.01
C LEU A 182 -1.41 -2.61 19.70
N ALA A 183 -2.57 -3.23 19.49
CA ALA A 183 -3.83 -2.58 19.20
C ALA A 183 -4.99 -3.18 20.01
N PRO A 184 -4.92 -3.18 21.37
CA PRO A 184 -5.99 -3.71 22.22
C PRO A 184 -7.33 -2.96 22.08
N GLU A 185 -7.31 -1.78 21.47
CA GLU A 185 -8.52 -1.01 21.16
C GLU A 185 -9.35 -1.64 20.03
N LYS A 186 -8.74 -2.50 19.22
CA LYS A 186 -9.38 -3.22 18.12
C LYS A 186 -9.78 -4.61 18.58
N ASP A 187 -10.96 -5.05 18.17
CA ASP A 187 -11.42 -6.39 18.49
C ASP A 187 -10.72 -7.46 17.62
N ARG A 188 -10.75 -8.70 18.11
CA ARG A 188 -10.14 -9.83 17.39
C ARG A 188 -10.78 -10.07 16.02
N SER A 189 -12.05 -9.77 15.85
CA SER A 189 -12.76 -9.87 14.57
C SER A 189 -12.15 -8.93 13.52
N TYR A 190 -11.83 -7.70 13.91
CA TYR A 190 -11.15 -6.73 13.06
C TYR A 190 -9.74 -7.20 12.70
N HIS A 191 -8.96 -7.69 13.67
CA HIS A 191 -7.62 -8.25 13.39
C HIS A 191 -7.67 -9.38 12.35
N LEU A 192 -8.61 -10.30 12.50
CA LEU A 192 -8.80 -11.41 11.57
C LEU A 192 -9.28 -10.93 10.19
N HIS A 193 -10.14 -9.92 10.15
CA HIS A 193 -10.61 -9.36 8.89
C HIS A 193 -9.47 -8.75 8.08
N VAL A 194 -8.69 -7.84 8.67
CA VAL A 194 -7.55 -7.20 7.99
C VAL A 194 -6.52 -8.24 7.57
N LEU A 195 -6.19 -9.19 8.46
CA LEU A 195 -5.28 -10.28 8.14
C LEU A 195 -5.77 -11.12 6.95
N SER A 196 -7.06 -11.45 6.89
CA SER A 196 -7.61 -12.27 5.80
C SER A 196 -7.55 -11.62 4.43
N VAL A 197 -7.44 -10.28 4.38
CA VAL A 197 -7.27 -9.52 3.14
C VAL A 197 -5.80 -9.43 2.77
N ILE A 198 -4.92 -9.17 3.74
CA ILE A 198 -3.48 -8.97 3.50
C ILE A 198 -2.72 -10.27 3.26
N ASP A 199 -3.04 -11.36 3.98
CA ASP A 199 -2.47 -12.70 3.75
C ASP A 199 -3.02 -13.30 2.44
N SER A 200 -2.47 -12.79 1.34
CA SER A 200 -2.91 -13.11 0.00
C SER A 200 -2.41 -14.48 -0.47
N THR A 201 -1.26 -14.92 0.06
CA THR A 201 -0.66 -16.22 -0.28
C THR A 201 -1.35 -17.38 0.45
N ARG A 202 -1.99 -17.10 1.59
CA ARG A 202 -2.67 -18.09 2.46
C ARG A 202 -1.73 -19.23 2.86
N ASP A 203 -0.44 -18.93 2.97
CA ASP A 203 0.58 -19.92 3.30
C ASP A 203 0.78 -20.10 4.82
N GLY A 204 0.06 -19.31 5.63
CA GLY A 204 0.10 -19.34 7.09
C GLY A 204 1.20 -18.46 7.69
N TYR A 205 1.96 -17.74 6.87
CA TYR A 205 3.03 -16.85 7.26
C TYR A 205 2.79 -15.44 6.72
N ILE A 206 3.41 -14.47 7.39
CA ILE A 206 3.33 -13.05 7.09
C ILE A 206 4.73 -12.58 6.72
N SER A 207 4.88 -12.13 5.48
CA SER A 207 6.10 -11.50 4.99
C SER A 207 6.36 -10.16 5.68
N ARG A 208 7.56 -9.60 5.49
CA ARG A 208 7.90 -8.26 6.01
C ARG A 208 6.91 -7.18 5.55
N TYR A 209 6.51 -7.22 4.28
CA TYR A 209 5.65 -6.20 3.66
C TYR A 209 4.22 -6.28 4.19
N GLU A 210 3.69 -7.50 4.30
CA GLU A 210 2.39 -7.75 4.92
C GLU A 210 2.40 -7.35 6.39
N PHE A 211 3.48 -7.66 7.13
CA PHE A 211 3.61 -7.30 8.54
C PHE A 211 3.56 -5.79 8.77
N ILE A 212 4.33 -5.02 7.98
CA ILE A 212 4.36 -3.55 8.10
C ILE A 212 2.99 -2.96 7.73
N THR A 213 2.38 -3.46 6.65
CA THR A 213 1.04 -3.03 6.23
C THR A 213 0.00 -3.31 7.31
N LEU A 214 0.02 -4.51 7.89
CA LEU A 214 -0.88 -4.88 8.98
C LEU A 214 -0.69 -3.97 10.18
N LEU A 215 0.54 -3.72 10.63
CA LEU A 215 0.77 -2.80 11.75
C LEU A 215 0.31 -1.37 11.43
N ALA A 216 0.55 -0.88 10.21
CA ALA A 216 0.05 0.44 9.81
C ALA A 216 -1.48 0.53 9.90
N LEU A 217 -2.20 -0.53 9.52
CA LEU A 217 -3.67 -0.57 9.55
C LEU A 217 -4.27 -0.82 10.94
N LEU A 218 -3.52 -1.48 11.83
CA LEU A 218 -4.01 -1.86 13.16
C LEU A 218 -3.66 -0.82 14.23
N LEU A 219 -2.48 -0.21 14.15
CA LEU A 219 -2.04 0.75 15.14
C LEU A 219 -2.92 2.00 15.11
N PRO A 220 -3.26 2.59 16.27
CA PRO A 220 -4.01 3.83 16.29
C PRO A 220 -3.16 4.94 15.67
N ASN A 221 -3.79 5.81 14.87
CA ASN A 221 -3.11 6.96 14.23
C ASN A 221 -2.42 7.90 15.25
N SER A 222 -2.88 7.89 16.51
CA SER A 222 -2.29 8.66 17.61
C SER A 222 -1.17 7.93 18.36
N ILE A 223 -0.74 6.74 17.93
CA ILE A 223 0.30 5.99 18.63
C ILE A 223 1.62 6.77 18.64
N THR A 224 2.31 6.71 19.77
CA THR A 224 3.65 7.30 19.91
C THR A 224 4.68 6.19 20.03
N VAL A 225 5.94 6.50 19.70
CA VAL A 225 7.09 5.58 19.86
C VAL A 225 7.13 4.99 21.27
N SER A 226 7.00 5.83 22.30
CA SER A 226 7.04 5.38 23.70
C SER A 226 5.92 4.40 24.04
N GLU A 227 4.71 4.64 23.51
CA GLU A 227 3.58 3.76 23.73
C GLU A 227 3.73 2.44 22.96
N LEU A 228 4.21 2.47 21.70
CA LEU A 228 4.53 1.27 20.93
C LEU A 228 5.57 0.41 21.66
N MET A 229 6.67 1.02 22.11
CA MET A 229 7.72 0.32 22.86
C MET A 229 7.20 -0.28 24.17
N ARG A 230 6.34 0.45 24.89
CA ARG A 230 5.70 -0.05 26.12
C ARG A 230 4.86 -1.29 25.83
N ARG A 231 4.04 -1.26 24.78
CA ARG A 231 3.21 -2.41 24.35
C ARG A 231 4.08 -3.60 23.89
N MET A 232 5.18 -3.34 23.17
CA MET A 232 6.16 -4.35 22.78
C MET A 232 6.87 -5.00 23.97
N GLN A 233 7.27 -4.21 24.98
CA GLN A 233 7.88 -4.75 26.20
C GLN A 233 6.89 -5.63 26.97
N MET A 234 5.61 -5.23 27.03
CA MET A 234 4.57 -6.09 27.60
C MET A 234 4.41 -7.39 26.81
N TYR A 235 4.61 -7.36 25.48
CA TYR A 235 4.61 -8.56 24.65
C TYR A 235 5.78 -9.51 24.96
N LEU A 236 7.00 -8.97 25.09
CA LEU A 236 8.22 -9.75 25.29
C LEU A 236 8.37 -10.33 26.71
N ASN A 237 7.80 -9.67 27.73
CA ASN A 237 7.94 -10.06 29.13
C ASN A 237 6.93 -11.13 29.59
N LYS A 238 6.37 -11.91 28.66
CA LYS A 238 5.34 -12.92 28.95
C LYS A 238 5.91 -14.32 29.11
#